data_AF-A0A9D6IES7-F1
#
_entry.id   AF-A0A9D6IES7-F1
#
_cell.length_a   1.000
_cell.length_b   1.000
_cell.length_c   1.000
_cell.angle_alpha   90.00
_cell.angle_beta   90.00
_cell.angle_gamma   90.00
#
_symmetry.space_group_name_H-M   'P 1'
#
loop_
_entity.id
_entity.type
_entity.pdbx_description
1 polymer ?
#
loop_
_entity_poly.entity_id
_entity_poly.type
_entity_poly.pdbx_seq_one_letter_code
_entity_poly.pdbx_strand_id
1 'polypeptide(L)' 'MIELSRDQLQVIAREADKPTVVIDPSTGQKFRLIKEDIYDLMKGLAKPLNQNWDNPEDDDLIRKDL' A
#
# COMPACT_ATOMS: atom_id res chain seq x y z
N MET A 1 -21.41 -9.86 19.44
CA MET A 1 -21.14 -10.41 18.08
C MET A 1 -21.93 -9.54 17.12
N ILE A 2 -21.25 -8.81 16.23
CA ILE A 2 -21.92 -7.94 15.25
C ILE A 2 -22.00 -8.75 13.96
N GLU A 3 -23.22 -9.11 13.54
CA GLU A 3 -23.45 -9.79 12.26
C GLU A 3 -23.70 -8.75 11.17
N LEU A 4 -23.03 -8.92 10.03
CA LEU A 4 -23.13 -8.02 8.89
C LEU A 4 -24.33 -8.40 8.01
N SER A 5 -25.01 -7.38 7.47
CA SER A 5 -26.06 -7.61 6.48
C SER A 5 -25.48 -8.13 5.16
N ARG A 6 -26.32 -8.76 4.33
CA ARG A 6 -25.91 -9.25 2.99
C ARG A 6 -25.31 -8.14 2.11
N ASP A 7 -25.81 -6.92 2.26
CA ASP A 7 -25.33 -5.76 1.50
C ASP A 7 -23.95 -5.32 1.99
N GLN A 8 -23.71 -5.34 3.30
CA GLN A 8 -22.39 -5.06 3.87
C GLN A 8 -21.35 -6.11 3.46
N LEU A 9 -21.75 -7.39 3.38
CA LEU A 9 -20.89 -8.46 2.88
C LEU A 9 -20.54 -8.27 1.39
N GLN A 10 -21.50 -7.82 0.56
CA GLN A 10 -21.22 -7.52 -0.85
C GLN A 10 -20.28 -6.33 -1.02
N VAL A 11 -20.40 -5.30 -0.18
CA VAL A 11 -19.46 -4.16 -0.20
C VAL A 11 -18.06 -4.64 0.16
N ILE A 12 -17.91 -5.43 1.21
CA ILE A 12 -16.61 -6.01 1.60
C ILE A 12 -16.06 -6.89 0.48
N ALA A 13 -16.88 -7.73 -0.16
CA ALA A 13 -16.44 -8.58 -1.27
C ALA A 13 -15.97 -7.76 -2.49
N ARG A 14 -16.62 -6.63 -2.79
CA ARG A 14 -16.23 -5.71 -3.88
C ARG A 14 -15.01 -4.87 -3.53
N GLU A 15 -14.80 -4.58 -2.25
CA GLU A 15 -13.65 -3.82 -1.77
C GLU A 15 -12.48 -4.71 -1.39
N ALA A 16 -12.65 -6.03 -1.35
CA ALA A 16 -11.59 -7.00 -1.08
C ALA A 16 -10.41 -6.89 -2.07
N ASP A 17 -10.69 -6.48 -3.31
CA ASP A 17 -9.67 -6.26 -4.34
C ASP A 17 -8.99 -4.89 -4.23
N LYS A 18 -9.48 -3.98 -3.39
CA LYS A 18 -8.87 -2.66 -3.19
C LYS A 18 -7.82 -2.76 -2.08
N PRO A 19 -6.57 -2.32 -2.32
CA PRO A 19 -5.55 -2.20 -1.28
C PRO A 19 -6.06 -1.36 -0.11
N THR A 20 -5.93 -1.87 1.12
CA THR A 20 -6.29 -1.12 2.33
C THR A 20 -5.47 0.16 2.40
N VAL A 21 -6.13 1.30 2.60
CA VAL A 21 -5.46 2.59 2.75
C VAL A 21 -5.15 2.82 4.22
N VAL A 22 -3.88 3.05 4.53
CA VAL A 22 -3.40 3.44 5.87
C VAL A 22 -2.98 4.90 5.82
N ILE A 23 -3.29 5.66 6.86
CA ILE A 23 -2.93 7.08 6.95
C ILE A 23 -1.95 7.24 8.10
N ASP A 24 -0.79 7.84 7.83
CA ASP A 24 0.10 8.29 8.90
C ASP A 24 -0.53 9.50 9.60
N PRO A 25 -0.86 9.41 10.90
CA PRO A 25 -1.54 10.48 11.62
C PRO A 25 -0.65 11.72 11.83
N SER A 26 0.67 11.59 11.75
CA SER A 26 1.62 12.70 11.98
C SER A 26 1.79 13.58 10.74
N THR A 27 1.80 12.97 9.55
CA THR A 27 2.03 13.67 8.27
C THR A 27 0.76 13.78 7.41
N GLY A 28 -0.27 12.99 7.70
CA GLY A 28 -1.46 12.84 6.85
C GLY A 28 -1.21 12.05 5.56
N GLN A 29 -0.03 11.45 5.40
CA GLN A 29 0.32 10.72 4.20
C GLN A 29 -0.49 9.43 4.07
N LYS A 30 -0.92 9.13 2.84
CA LYS A 30 -1.74 7.96 2.51
C LYS A 30 -0.86 6.85 1.92
N PHE A 31 -0.87 5.70 2.59
CA PHE A 31 -0.21 4.47 2.16
C PHE A 31 -1.25 3.45 1.71
N ARG A 32 -0.88 2.55 0.80
CA ARG A 32 -1.71 1.42 0.39
C ARG A 32 -0.98 0.14 0.74
N LEU A 33 -1.63 -0.73 1.51
CA LEU A 33 -1.11 -2.06 1.82
C LEU A 33 -1.28 -2.96 0.60
N ILE A 34 -0.15 -3.41 0.05
CA ILE A 34 -0.11 -4.40 -1.02
C ILE A 34 0.53 -5.68 -0.48
N LYS A 35 0.23 -6.81 -1.13
CA LYS A 35 0.87 -8.08 -0.79
C LYS A 35 2.36 -8.05 -1.16
N GLU A 36 3.17 -8.76 -0.39
CA GLU A 36 4.62 -8.82 -0.55
C GLU A 36 5.04 -9.36 -1.93
N ASP A 37 4.36 -10.40 -2.43
CA ASP A 37 4.59 -10.96 -3.77
C ASP A 37 4.35 -9.95 -4.90
N ILE A 38 3.32 -9.11 -4.77
CA ILE A 38 3.02 -8.02 -5.71
C ILE A 38 4.06 -6.91 -5.60
N TYR A 39 4.52 -6.59 -4.39
CA TYR A 39 5.60 -5.64 -4.18
C TYR A 39 6.88 -6.09 -4.88
N ASP A 40 7.30 -7.34 -4.67
CA ASP A 40 8.50 -7.91 -5.29
C ASP A 40 8.39 -7.98 -6.82
N LEU A 41 7.21 -8.31 -7.34
CA LEU A 41 6.94 -8.28 -8.78
C LEU A 41 7.10 -6.86 -9.34
N MET A 42 6.44 -5.87 -8.74
CA MET A 42 6.50 -4.47 -9.19
C MET A 42 7.92 -3.92 -9.12
N LYS A 43 8.64 -4.25 -8.06
CA LYS A 43 10.05 -3.93 -7.88
C LYS A 43 10.91 -4.53 -8.99
N GLY A 44 10.71 -5.81 -9.32
CA GLY A 44 11.37 -6.47 -10.46
C GLY A 44 11.07 -5.81 -11.81
N LEU A 45 9.82 -5.38 -12.02
CA LEU A 45 9.38 -4.66 -13.23
C LEU A 45 9.93 -3.22 -13.30
N ALA A 46 10.17 -2.58 -12.17
CA ALA A 46 10.71 -1.22 -12.09
C ALA A 46 12.25 -1.17 -12.23
N LYS A 47 12.96 -2.28 -12.01
CA LYS A 47 14.44 -2.37 -12.17
C LYS A 47 14.99 -1.81 -13.50
N PRO A 48 14.38 -2.03 -14.68
CA PRO A 48 14.89 -1.49 -15.94
C PRO A 48 14.74 0.03 -16.05
N LEU A 49 13.89 0.64 -15.24
CA LEU A 49 13.64 2.10 -15.24
C LEU A 49 14.64 2.86 -14.37
N ASN A 50 15.67 2.18 -13.82
CA ASN A 50 16.67 2.74 -12.91
C ASN A 50 16.05 3.53 -11.74
N GLN A 51 14.81 3.19 -11.36
CA GLN A 51 14.23 3.64 -10.11
C GLN A 51 14.76 2.70 -9.04
N ASN A 52 15.65 3.20 -8.20
CA ASN A 52 16.30 2.43 -7.16
C ASN A 52 15.40 2.39 -5.91
N TRP A 53 14.30 1.64 -6.00
CA TRP A 53 13.40 1.38 -4.85
C TRP A 53 14.10 0.67 -3.68
N ASP A 54 15.32 0.16 -3.91
CA ASP A 54 16.15 -0.60 -2.97
C ASP A 54 17.40 0.14 -2.49
N ASN A 55 17.61 1.39 -2.94
CA ASN A 55 18.78 2.13 -2.50
C ASN A 55 18.47 2.76 -1.13
N PRO A 56 19.19 2.36 -0.06
CA PRO A 56 19.00 2.95 1.26
C PRO A 56 19.37 4.45 1.31
N GLU A 57 20.06 4.96 0.28
CA GLU A 57 20.32 6.40 0.10
C GLU A 57 19.20 7.13 -0.66
N ASP A 58 18.34 6.42 -1.39
CA ASP A 58 17.16 6.89 -2.15
C ASP A 58 15.85 6.70 -1.31
N ASP A 59 16.05 6.37 -0.02
CA ASP A 59 15.03 6.25 1.03
C ASP A 59 14.57 7.63 1.54
N ASP A 60 14.97 8.69 0.82
CA ASP A 60 14.54 10.08 0.97
C ASP A 60 13.12 10.34 0.41
N LEU A 61 12.56 9.38 -0.33
CA LEU A 61 11.14 9.36 -0.70
C LEU A 61 10.21 9.04 0.49
N ILE A 62 10.72 8.43 1.56
CA ILE A 62 10.08 8.46 2.87
C ILE A 62 10.48 9.80 3.48
N ARG A 63 9.59 10.80 3.41
CA ARG A 63 9.83 12.08 4.09
C ARG A 63 10.18 11.81 5.55
N LYS A 64 11.46 12.00 5.88
CA LYS A 64 11.96 12.13 7.26
C LYS A 64 11.65 13.56 7.69
N ASP A 65 10.37 13.89 7.77
CA ASP A 65 9.96 15.21 8.25
C ASP A 65 10.41 15.32 9.73
N LEU A 66 11.27 16.32 9.97
CA LEU A 66 11.74 16.84 11.26
C LEU A 66 10.64 17.64 11.96
#